data_AF-A0A162WX88-F1
#
_entry.id   AF-A0A162WX88-F1
#
_cell.length_a   1.000
_cell.length_b   1.000
_cell.length_c   1.000
_cell.angle_alpha   90.00
_cell.angle_beta   90.00
_cell.angle_gamma   90.00
#
_symmetry.space_group_name_H-M   'P 1'
#
loop_
_entity.id
_entity.type
_entity.pdbx_description
1 polymer ?
#
loop_
_entity_poly.entity_id
_entity_poly.type
_entity_poly.pdbx_seq_one_letter_code
_entity_poly.pdbx_strand_id
1 'polypeptide(L)'
;MKINSLLKATYLLGTFAIISCSSDDDSNPPVDQISEPATYVFDRNGESTVSFSGQTTRIAMAEVIISKLKDNTQINAEAVLDAMFDHKEGVADFEDTDLNASDKSVRSKTAASRDFFFTNATESAAVKMDFDGWIKSQVDDVFPNWSAPASAGVAGELQEAGGGSKRYVNAKGLELNQAFAKGLIGALMADQALNNYLGKLVLDEAENRANNDNEVVADGKNYTTMEHKWDEAYGYLYGASVDTANPNPTIGDDDSFLNKYIGRVEGDADFKGIAEKIYKAFKLGRAAIVAKKYDVRDEQAAIIREELSKVIAIRAVYYLQQGKNALEASTIDYASAFHDLSEGYGFIYSLQFTRRSDSAAPYFTRTEVQGFIDQLMSGTNGLWDVTPATLQSISETIAAKFSFTVAEAGSTN
;
A
#
# COMPACT_ATOMS: atom_id res chain seq x y z
N MET A 1 15.56 74.74 -15.14
CA MET A 1 16.35 74.01 -16.15
C MET A 1 16.74 72.66 -15.56
N LYS A 2 16.28 71.57 -16.21
CA LYS A 2 16.75 70.16 -16.10
C LYS A 2 16.37 69.39 -14.81
N ILE A 3 15.40 68.45 -14.88
CA ILE A 3 15.48 66.99 -15.23
C ILE A 3 15.76 66.17 -13.95
N ASN A 4 14.75 65.52 -13.35
CA ASN A 4 14.25 64.15 -13.57
C ASN A 4 15.20 63.02 -13.10
N SER A 5 14.81 62.30 -12.04
CA SER A 5 14.80 60.83 -12.04
C SER A 5 13.89 60.29 -10.94
N LEU A 6 12.67 59.89 -11.31
CA LEU A 6 11.83 58.99 -10.52
C LEU A 6 12.20 57.55 -10.89
N LEU A 7 12.81 56.80 -9.97
CA LEU A 7 12.73 55.34 -9.98
C LEU A 7 11.51 54.96 -9.12
N LYS A 8 10.44 54.47 -9.77
CA LYS A 8 9.36 53.76 -9.09
C LYS A 8 9.70 52.27 -9.13
N ALA A 9 10.09 51.72 -7.98
CA ALA A 9 10.12 50.28 -7.76
C ALA A 9 8.70 49.83 -7.41
N THR A 10 8.06 49.10 -8.32
CA THR A 10 6.77 48.47 -8.09
C THR A 10 7.01 47.16 -7.32
N TYR A 11 6.71 47.15 -6.01
CA TYR A 11 6.54 45.91 -5.26
C TYR A 11 5.15 45.36 -5.56
N LEU A 12 5.08 44.26 -6.31
CA LEU A 12 3.87 43.49 -6.51
C LEU A 12 3.76 42.50 -5.33
N LEU A 13 3.05 42.88 -4.26
CA LEU A 13 2.60 41.92 -3.25
C LEU A 13 1.46 41.11 -3.84
N GLY A 14 1.73 39.86 -4.22
CA GLY A 14 0.69 38.87 -4.50
C GLY A 14 0.11 38.35 -3.19
N THR A 15 -1.08 38.82 -2.82
CA THR A 15 -1.91 38.21 -1.79
C THR A 15 -2.46 36.89 -2.30
N PHE A 16 -1.95 35.77 -1.76
CA PHE A 16 -2.61 34.46 -1.83
C PHE A 16 -3.89 34.54 -0.99
N ALA A 17 -5.05 34.49 -1.64
CA ALA A 17 -6.32 34.32 -0.96
C ALA A 17 -6.49 32.83 -0.62
N ILE A 18 -6.28 32.49 0.66
CA ILE A 18 -6.66 31.20 1.23
C ILE A 18 -8.14 31.34 1.60
N ILE A 19 -9.04 30.79 0.80
CA ILE A 19 -10.47 30.72 1.14
C ILE A 19 -10.65 29.48 2.01
N SER A 20 -10.63 29.69 3.32
CA SER A 20 -11.16 28.78 4.33
C SER A 20 -12.57 29.27 4.68
N CYS A 21 -13.61 28.60 4.19
CA CYS A 21 -14.97 28.84 4.65
C CYS A 21 -15.41 27.68 5.54
N SER A 22 -15.35 27.92 6.86
CA SER A 22 -16.19 27.25 7.85
C SER A 22 -17.40 28.15 8.13
N SER A 23 -18.60 27.73 7.76
CA SER A 23 -19.86 28.02 8.46
C SER A 23 -21.01 27.35 7.73
N ASP A 24 -21.77 26.54 8.46
CA ASP A 24 -23.13 26.16 8.13
C ASP A 24 -24.01 27.41 8.03
N ASP A 25 -24.64 27.63 6.88
CA ASP A 25 -25.97 28.24 6.78
C ASP A 25 -26.53 28.03 5.37
N ASP A 26 -27.82 27.64 5.34
CA ASP A 26 -28.63 27.37 4.15
C ASP A 26 -28.50 28.45 3.07
N SER A 27 -27.69 28.16 2.06
CA SER A 27 -27.76 28.78 0.75
C SER A 27 -27.33 27.73 -0.26
N ASN A 28 -28.13 27.56 -1.32
CA ASN A 28 -27.75 26.68 -2.43
C ASN A 28 -26.27 26.95 -2.78
N PRO A 29 -25.39 25.93 -2.75
CA PRO A 29 -23.99 26.13 -3.07
C PRO A 29 -23.90 26.82 -4.44
N PRO A 30 -22.94 27.74 -4.65
CA PRO A 30 -22.66 28.29 -5.96
C PRO A 30 -22.60 27.14 -6.97
N VAL A 31 -23.07 27.37 -8.21
CA VAL A 31 -23.20 26.36 -9.28
C VAL A 31 -21.89 25.62 -9.62
N ASP A 32 -20.75 26.05 -9.04
CA ASP A 32 -19.42 25.46 -9.18
C ASP A 32 -18.82 24.80 -7.92
N GLN A 33 -19.52 24.77 -6.78
CA GLN A 33 -19.02 24.12 -5.57
C GLN A 33 -19.37 22.62 -5.57
N ILE A 34 -18.35 21.76 -5.43
CA ILE A 34 -18.53 20.32 -5.22
C ILE A 34 -19.15 20.12 -3.84
N SER A 35 -20.31 19.46 -3.77
CA SER A 35 -20.91 19.04 -2.50
C SER A 35 -20.17 17.79 -2.01
N GLU A 36 -19.27 17.96 -1.05
CA GLU A 36 -18.55 16.85 -0.43
C GLU A 36 -19.41 16.27 0.73
N PRO A 37 -19.67 14.95 0.75
CA PRO A 37 -20.36 14.34 1.87
C PRO A 37 -19.48 14.30 3.13
N ALA A 38 -20.11 14.31 4.31
CA ALA A 38 -19.40 14.23 5.59
C ALA A 38 -18.58 12.94 5.71
N THR A 39 -19.19 11.83 5.30
CA THR A 39 -18.61 10.48 5.27
C THR A 39 -18.56 9.94 3.84
N TYR A 40 -17.88 8.81 3.61
CA TYR A 40 -17.81 8.16 2.30
C TYR A 40 -19.13 7.44 1.96
N VAL A 41 -20.21 8.22 1.83
CA VAL A 41 -21.55 7.76 1.48
C VAL A 41 -21.98 8.49 0.21
N PHE A 42 -22.33 7.72 -0.81
CA PHE A 42 -22.80 8.21 -2.10
C PHE A 42 -24.01 7.39 -2.53
N ASP A 43 -25.13 8.03 -2.80
CA ASP A 43 -26.36 7.36 -3.23
C ASP A 43 -26.92 7.91 -4.54
N ARG A 44 -27.70 7.07 -5.21
CA ARG A 44 -28.49 7.42 -6.38
C ARG A 44 -29.87 6.82 -6.16
N ASN A 45 -30.90 7.67 -6.11
CA ASN A 45 -32.28 7.26 -5.81
C ASN A 45 -32.46 6.56 -4.45
N GLY A 46 -31.69 6.95 -3.43
CA GLY A 46 -31.79 6.36 -2.09
C GLY A 46 -31.10 5.01 -1.93
N GLU A 47 -30.38 4.53 -2.94
CA GLU A 47 -29.55 3.33 -2.87
C GLU A 47 -28.05 3.67 -2.99
N SER A 48 -27.21 3.01 -2.21
CA SER A 48 -25.76 3.25 -2.22
C SER A 48 -25.13 2.90 -3.56
N THR A 49 -24.35 3.83 -4.11
CA THR A 49 -23.54 3.63 -5.32
C THR A 49 -22.13 3.13 -5.02
N VAL A 50 -21.74 3.07 -3.73
CA VAL A 50 -20.41 2.65 -3.31
C VAL A 50 -20.27 1.13 -3.44
N SER A 51 -19.26 0.66 -4.18
CA SER A 51 -19.03 -0.77 -4.36
C SER A 51 -17.56 -1.13 -4.48
N PHE A 52 -17.10 -2.10 -3.70
CA PHE A 52 -15.72 -2.60 -3.72
C PHE A 52 -15.59 -4.02 -3.13
N SER A 53 -16.65 -4.84 -3.23
CA SER A 53 -16.66 -6.18 -2.61
C SER A 53 -15.51 -7.06 -3.09
N GLY A 54 -15.06 -6.88 -4.34
CA GLY A 54 -13.91 -7.60 -4.88
C GLY A 54 -12.58 -7.26 -4.18
N GLN A 55 -12.46 -6.08 -3.58
CA GLN A 55 -11.30 -5.68 -2.78
C GLN A 55 -11.39 -6.28 -1.39
N THR A 56 -12.56 -6.18 -0.74
CA THR A 56 -12.84 -6.83 0.55
C THR A 56 -12.52 -8.33 0.50
N THR A 57 -12.98 -9.04 -0.54
CA THR A 57 -12.68 -10.46 -0.71
C THR A 57 -11.19 -10.73 -0.88
N ARG A 58 -10.46 -9.94 -1.67
CA ARG A 58 -9.00 -10.16 -1.86
C ARG A 58 -8.21 -9.89 -0.60
N ILE A 59 -8.60 -8.89 0.20
CA ILE A 59 -7.99 -8.63 1.51
C ILE A 59 -8.22 -9.85 2.41
N ALA A 60 -9.46 -10.34 2.51
CA ALA A 60 -9.79 -11.52 3.31
C ALA A 60 -9.02 -12.79 2.85
N MET A 61 -8.94 -13.04 1.55
CA MET A 61 -8.12 -14.15 1.01
C MET A 61 -6.64 -13.99 1.39
N ALA A 62 -6.10 -12.77 1.28
CA ALA A 62 -4.72 -12.50 1.65
C ALA A 62 -4.46 -12.68 3.16
N GLU A 63 -5.40 -12.30 4.03
CA GLU A 63 -5.34 -12.59 5.48
C GLU A 63 -5.25 -14.10 5.76
N VAL A 64 -6.04 -14.91 5.06
CA VAL A 64 -6.00 -16.37 5.23
C VAL A 64 -4.65 -16.94 4.76
N ILE A 65 -4.14 -16.48 3.61
CA ILE A 65 -2.84 -16.94 3.08
C ILE A 65 -1.70 -16.62 4.06
N ILE A 66 -1.62 -15.39 4.58
CA ILE A 66 -0.54 -15.03 5.51
C ILE A 66 -0.64 -15.77 6.85
N SER A 67 -1.86 -16.12 7.28
CA SER A 67 -2.09 -16.99 8.42
C SER A 67 -1.57 -18.41 8.14
N LYS A 68 -1.87 -18.96 6.96
CA LYS A 68 -1.44 -20.30 6.54
C LYS A 68 0.06 -20.42 6.29
N LEU A 69 0.74 -19.33 5.92
CA LEU A 69 2.22 -19.28 5.88
C LEU A 69 2.87 -19.48 7.25
N LYS A 70 2.10 -19.44 8.35
CA LYS A 70 2.56 -19.71 9.71
C LYS A 70 2.09 -21.07 10.27
N ASP A 71 1.47 -21.90 9.44
CA ASP A 71 0.91 -23.20 9.82
C ASP A 71 1.73 -24.34 9.18
N ASN A 72 2.76 -24.80 9.91
CA ASN A 72 3.62 -25.90 9.45
C ASN A 72 2.96 -27.29 9.57
N THR A 73 1.71 -27.37 10.02
CA THR A 73 0.99 -28.64 10.18
C THR A 73 0.17 -29.03 8.95
N GLN A 74 0.05 -28.10 8.00
CA GLN A 74 -0.70 -28.29 6.76
C GLN A 74 -0.06 -29.38 5.88
N ILE A 75 -0.85 -30.39 5.52
CA ILE A 75 -0.46 -31.42 4.54
C ILE A 75 -0.48 -30.79 3.14
N ASN A 76 0.54 -31.10 2.33
CA ASN A 76 0.73 -30.55 0.99
C ASN A 76 0.72 -29.01 0.97
N ALA A 77 1.37 -28.39 1.95
CA ALA A 77 1.29 -26.96 2.20
C ALA A 77 1.59 -26.08 0.97
N GLU A 78 2.62 -26.41 0.17
CA GLU A 78 2.96 -25.62 -1.04
C GLU A 78 1.78 -25.61 -2.01
N ALA A 79 1.24 -26.79 -2.36
CA ALA A 79 0.10 -26.88 -3.27
C ALA A 79 -1.16 -26.20 -2.73
N VAL A 80 -1.41 -26.25 -1.40
CA VAL A 80 -2.55 -25.58 -0.76
C VAL A 80 -2.38 -24.05 -0.80
N LEU A 81 -1.19 -23.55 -0.45
CA LEU A 81 -0.89 -22.12 -0.47
C LEU A 81 -0.91 -21.55 -1.90
N ASP A 82 -0.35 -22.28 -2.87
CA ASP A 82 -0.40 -21.92 -4.29
C ASP A 82 -1.85 -21.86 -4.79
N ALA A 83 -2.69 -22.83 -4.39
CA ALA A 83 -4.10 -22.85 -4.76
C ALA A 83 -4.87 -21.67 -4.13
N MET A 84 -4.66 -21.37 -2.84
CA MET A 84 -5.24 -20.18 -2.19
C MET A 84 -4.79 -18.88 -2.87
N PHE A 85 -3.52 -18.79 -3.26
CA PHE A 85 -3.00 -17.59 -3.92
C PHE A 85 -3.57 -17.42 -5.34
N ASP A 86 -3.62 -18.50 -6.14
CA ASP A 86 -4.13 -18.50 -7.51
C ASP A 86 -5.67 -18.40 -7.58
N HIS A 87 -6.37 -18.94 -6.59
CA HIS A 87 -7.82 -19.16 -6.42
C HIS A 87 -8.72 -19.09 -7.66
N LYS A 88 -9.57 -20.10 -7.83
CA LYS A 88 -10.57 -20.15 -8.90
C LYS A 88 -11.98 -20.30 -8.32
N GLU A 89 -12.92 -19.61 -8.95
CA GLU A 89 -14.33 -19.64 -8.56
C GLU A 89 -14.85 -21.07 -8.38
N GLY A 90 -15.48 -21.32 -7.23
CA GLY A 90 -16.06 -22.60 -6.84
C GLY A 90 -15.06 -23.64 -6.34
N VAL A 91 -13.76 -23.35 -6.31
CA VAL A 91 -12.74 -24.26 -5.76
C VAL A 91 -12.67 -24.10 -4.24
N ALA A 92 -12.63 -25.22 -3.51
CA ALA A 92 -12.60 -25.25 -2.05
C ALA A 92 -11.18 -25.01 -1.50
N ASP A 93 -10.63 -23.82 -1.74
CA ASP A 93 -9.28 -23.43 -1.29
C ASP A 93 -9.28 -22.86 0.13
N PHE A 94 -10.40 -22.30 0.59
CA PHE A 94 -10.58 -21.65 1.89
C PHE A 94 -11.62 -22.39 2.75
N GLU A 95 -11.56 -22.19 4.08
CA GLU A 95 -12.61 -22.68 4.99
C GLU A 95 -13.92 -21.89 4.81
N ASP A 96 -13.81 -20.60 4.49
CA ASP A 96 -14.94 -19.73 4.20
C ASP A 96 -15.50 -20.03 2.79
N THR A 97 -16.75 -20.48 2.74
CA THR A 97 -17.44 -20.84 1.50
C THR A 97 -17.72 -19.64 0.59
N ASP A 98 -17.82 -18.44 1.13
CA ASP A 98 -18.06 -17.23 0.34
C ASP A 98 -16.78 -16.81 -0.39
N LEU A 99 -15.61 -17.03 0.21
CA LEU A 99 -14.33 -16.86 -0.49
C LEU A 99 -14.21 -17.86 -1.63
N ASN A 100 -14.56 -19.14 -1.38
CA ASN A 100 -14.53 -20.17 -2.41
C ASN A 100 -15.51 -19.92 -3.57
N ALA A 101 -16.68 -19.35 -3.28
CA ALA A 101 -17.67 -19.02 -4.29
C ALA A 101 -17.28 -17.79 -5.15
N SER A 102 -16.23 -17.07 -4.77
CA SER A 102 -15.83 -15.83 -5.42
C SER A 102 -14.96 -16.05 -6.66
N ASP A 103 -15.10 -15.17 -7.66
CA ASP A 103 -14.20 -15.11 -8.83
C ASP A 103 -12.90 -14.32 -8.56
N LYS A 104 -12.68 -13.87 -7.32
CA LYS A 104 -11.53 -13.04 -6.97
C LYS A 104 -10.31 -13.88 -6.68
N SER A 105 -9.17 -13.43 -7.18
CA SER A 105 -7.88 -14.07 -6.94
C SER A 105 -6.87 -13.01 -6.53
N VAL A 106 -6.07 -13.33 -5.52
CA VAL A 106 -4.97 -12.47 -5.04
C VAL A 106 -3.90 -12.43 -6.12
N ARG A 107 -3.43 -13.59 -6.59
CA ARG A 107 -2.37 -13.72 -7.59
C ARG A 107 -2.69 -13.04 -8.92
N SER A 108 -3.94 -13.15 -9.40
CA SER A 108 -4.34 -12.51 -10.66
C SER A 108 -4.29 -10.98 -10.60
N LYS A 109 -4.35 -10.39 -9.40
CA LYS A 109 -4.25 -8.94 -9.19
C LYS A 109 -2.89 -8.46 -8.67
N THR A 110 -2.01 -9.35 -8.28
CA THR A 110 -0.61 -9.04 -7.95
C THR A 110 0.16 -8.60 -9.20
N ALA A 111 0.71 -7.38 -9.20
CA ALA A 111 1.43 -6.75 -10.30
C ALA A 111 0.63 -6.84 -11.61
N ALA A 112 -0.60 -6.32 -11.58
CA ALA A 112 -1.55 -6.45 -12.67
C ALA A 112 -2.19 -5.11 -13.06
N SER A 113 -1.63 -3.99 -12.59
CA SER A 113 -2.16 -2.67 -12.90
C SER A 113 -2.06 -2.33 -14.38
N ARG A 114 -3.04 -1.54 -14.83
CA ARG A 114 -3.08 -1.03 -16.21
C ARG A 114 -1.85 -0.20 -16.53
N ASP A 115 -1.44 0.72 -15.64
CA ASP A 115 -0.37 1.66 -15.96
C ASP A 115 1.00 1.00 -16.05
N PHE A 116 1.31 0.01 -15.20
CA PHE A 116 2.64 -0.61 -15.16
C PHE A 116 2.73 -1.93 -15.92
N PHE A 117 1.70 -2.77 -15.88
CA PHE A 117 1.82 -4.17 -16.28
C PHE A 117 1.05 -4.54 -17.55
N PHE A 118 0.17 -3.67 -18.07
CA PHE A 118 -0.58 -3.95 -19.30
C PHE A 118 0.32 -4.22 -20.52
N THR A 119 1.46 -3.52 -20.61
CA THR A 119 2.45 -3.73 -21.69
C THR A 119 3.73 -4.42 -21.21
N ASN A 120 3.82 -4.79 -19.92
CA ASN A 120 5.00 -5.39 -19.30
C ASN A 120 4.64 -6.72 -18.60
N ALA A 121 4.11 -7.66 -19.37
CA ALA A 121 3.72 -8.98 -18.87
C ALA A 121 4.90 -9.78 -18.31
N THR A 122 6.12 -9.55 -18.82
CA THR A 122 7.35 -10.21 -18.32
C THR A 122 7.63 -9.83 -16.87
N GLU A 123 7.60 -8.53 -16.54
CA GLU A 123 7.80 -8.09 -15.17
C GLU A 123 6.65 -8.48 -14.26
N SER A 124 5.42 -8.44 -14.76
CA SER A 124 4.24 -8.94 -14.06
C SER A 124 4.37 -10.42 -13.67
N ALA A 125 4.89 -11.24 -14.57
CA ALA A 125 5.16 -12.66 -14.31
C ALA A 125 6.33 -12.84 -13.33
N ALA A 126 7.41 -12.04 -13.46
CA ALA A 126 8.53 -12.06 -12.53
C ALA A 126 8.12 -11.75 -11.09
N VAL A 127 7.30 -10.71 -10.89
CA VAL A 127 6.75 -10.40 -9.57
C VAL A 127 5.95 -11.57 -9.01
N LYS A 128 5.04 -12.18 -9.78
CA LYS A 128 4.25 -13.32 -9.30
C LYS A 128 5.14 -14.52 -8.94
N MET A 129 6.19 -14.77 -9.73
CA MET A 129 7.18 -15.81 -9.43
C MET A 129 7.96 -15.53 -8.14
N ASP A 130 8.19 -14.26 -7.77
CA ASP A 130 8.80 -13.93 -6.47
C ASP A 130 7.88 -14.38 -5.31
N PHE A 131 6.56 -14.15 -5.41
CA PHE A 131 5.59 -14.62 -4.41
C PHE A 131 5.48 -16.15 -4.36
N ASP A 132 5.41 -16.81 -5.53
CA ASP A 132 5.42 -18.26 -5.63
C ASP A 132 6.72 -18.82 -4.98
N GLY A 133 7.86 -18.16 -5.20
CA GLY A 133 9.14 -18.49 -4.59
C GLY A 133 9.18 -18.32 -3.07
N TRP A 134 8.50 -17.32 -2.51
CA TRP A 134 8.39 -17.15 -1.06
C TRP A 134 7.50 -18.22 -0.42
N ILE A 135 6.38 -18.59 -1.06
CA ILE A 135 5.55 -19.73 -0.64
C ILE A 135 6.40 -21.00 -0.63
N LYS A 136 7.10 -21.27 -1.74
CA LYS A 136 7.96 -22.44 -1.88
C LYS A 136 9.03 -22.52 -0.79
N SER A 137 9.81 -21.45 -0.60
CA SER A 137 10.88 -21.42 0.40
C SER A 137 10.33 -21.55 1.83
N GLN A 138 9.12 -21.06 2.11
CA GLN A 138 8.47 -21.23 3.42
C GLN A 138 8.20 -22.71 3.70
N VAL A 139 7.72 -23.43 2.69
CA VAL A 139 7.37 -24.85 2.82
C VAL A 139 8.58 -25.76 2.77
N ASP A 140 9.54 -25.49 1.88
CA ASP A 140 10.71 -26.34 1.67
C ASP A 140 11.79 -26.11 2.75
N ASP A 141 12.02 -24.86 3.15
CA ASP A 141 13.14 -24.51 4.02
C ASP A 141 12.69 -24.33 5.48
N VAL A 142 11.58 -23.64 5.73
CA VAL A 142 11.20 -23.21 7.08
C VAL A 142 10.35 -24.26 7.80
N PHE A 143 9.29 -24.77 7.18
CA PHE A 143 8.39 -25.75 7.81
C PHE A 143 9.08 -27.03 8.32
N PRO A 144 10.06 -27.63 7.61
CA PRO A 144 10.76 -28.81 8.10
C PRO A 144 11.66 -28.52 9.31
N ASN A 145 12.08 -27.26 9.46
CA ASN A 145 12.97 -26.79 10.53
C ASN A 145 12.23 -26.01 11.63
N TRP A 146 10.90 -26.12 11.69
CA TRP A 146 10.05 -25.29 12.56
C TRP A 146 10.44 -25.31 14.04
N SER A 147 10.94 -26.44 14.56
CA SER A 147 11.39 -26.57 15.96
C SER A 147 12.92 -26.63 16.10
N ALA A 148 13.66 -26.43 15.01
CA ALA A 148 15.11 -26.40 15.02
C ALA A 148 15.60 -24.96 15.20
N PRO A 149 16.67 -24.71 15.97
CA PRO A 149 17.23 -23.37 16.10
C PRO A 149 17.81 -22.89 14.77
N ALA A 150 17.44 -21.69 14.33
CA ALA A 150 18.06 -21.07 13.17
C ALA A 150 19.50 -20.65 13.46
N SER A 151 20.34 -20.68 12.43
CA SER A 151 21.69 -20.11 12.44
C SER A 151 22.07 -19.69 11.02
N ALA A 152 23.20 -18.99 10.85
CA ALA A 152 23.66 -18.60 9.52
C ALA A 152 23.76 -19.82 8.58
N GLY A 153 23.01 -19.80 7.47
CA GLY A 153 22.94 -20.90 6.51
C GLY A 153 21.96 -22.04 6.88
N VAL A 154 21.24 -21.92 8.00
CA VAL A 154 20.28 -22.94 8.49
C VAL A 154 18.97 -22.28 8.87
N ALA A 155 17.88 -22.66 8.18
CA ALA A 155 16.52 -22.22 8.49
C ALA A 155 16.08 -22.76 9.86
N GLY A 156 15.15 -22.05 10.52
CA GLY A 156 14.59 -22.51 11.79
C GLY A 156 13.92 -21.41 12.60
N GLU A 157 13.76 -21.66 13.90
CA GLU A 157 13.21 -20.70 14.86
C GLU A 157 14.30 -19.86 15.57
N LEU A 158 13.99 -18.60 15.81
CA LEU A 158 14.69 -17.68 16.71
C LEU A 158 13.73 -17.22 17.80
N GLN A 159 14.18 -17.23 19.05
CA GLN A 159 13.42 -16.77 20.19
C GLN A 159 13.79 -15.30 20.50
N GLU A 160 12.81 -14.40 20.47
CA GLU A 160 13.00 -13.03 20.94
C GLU A 160 13.43 -12.99 22.41
N ALA A 161 14.28 -12.01 22.73
CA ALA A 161 14.79 -11.79 24.06
C ALA A 161 13.65 -11.63 25.08
N GLY A 162 13.90 -12.05 26.32
CA GLY A 162 12.89 -11.99 27.39
C GLY A 162 11.74 -12.98 27.24
N GLY A 163 11.79 -13.93 26.29
CA GLY A 163 10.73 -14.91 26.06
C GLY A 163 9.58 -14.37 25.21
N GLY A 164 9.87 -13.42 24.31
CA GLY A 164 8.92 -12.86 23.36
C GLY A 164 8.46 -13.85 22.27
N SER A 165 8.12 -13.33 21.10
CA SER A 165 7.64 -14.17 20.00
C SER A 165 8.76 -15.05 19.43
N LYS A 166 8.38 -16.22 18.93
CA LYS A 166 9.25 -17.02 18.06
C LYS A 166 9.15 -16.51 16.63
N ARG A 167 10.29 -16.36 15.97
CA ARG A 167 10.44 -15.94 14.57
C ARG A 167 10.93 -17.10 13.75
N TYR A 168 10.34 -17.32 12.58
CA TYR A 168 10.66 -18.46 11.72
C TYR A 168 11.29 -17.95 10.44
N VAL A 169 12.57 -18.24 10.27
CA VAL A 169 13.40 -17.63 9.23
C VAL A 169 13.98 -18.70 8.33
N ASN A 170 14.18 -18.34 7.06
CA ASN A 170 14.96 -19.18 6.14
C ASN A 170 16.45 -19.14 6.48
N ALA A 171 17.26 -19.89 5.72
CA ALA A 171 18.72 -19.96 5.92
C ALA A 171 19.45 -18.60 5.85
N LYS A 172 18.82 -17.58 5.25
CA LYS A 172 19.32 -16.21 5.15
C LYS A 172 18.76 -15.25 6.22
N GLY A 173 18.02 -15.77 7.20
CA GLY A 173 17.42 -14.97 8.26
C GLY A 173 16.11 -14.27 7.87
N LEU A 174 15.58 -14.47 6.66
CA LEU A 174 14.36 -13.80 6.20
C LEU A 174 13.09 -14.56 6.67
N GLU A 175 12.16 -13.84 7.30
CA GLU A 175 10.79 -14.31 7.53
C GLU A 175 9.98 -14.18 6.23
N LEU A 176 9.78 -15.29 5.52
CA LEU A 176 9.13 -15.27 4.20
C LEU A 176 7.66 -14.89 4.25
N ASN A 177 6.99 -15.16 5.36
CA ASN A 177 5.63 -14.65 5.61
C ASN A 177 5.60 -13.12 5.67
N GLN A 178 6.65 -12.45 6.18
CA GLN A 178 6.73 -10.98 6.14
C GLN A 178 7.06 -10.47 4.74
N ALA A 179 7.98 -11.12 4.03
CA ALA A 179 8.28 -10.79 2.64
C ALA A 179 7.01 -10.86 1.76
N PHE A 180 6.22 -11.94 1.91
CA PHE A 180 4.94 -12.12 1.23
C PHE A 180 3.91 -11.06 1.65
N ALA A 181 3.65 -10.91 2.95
CA ALA A 181 2.61 -10.00 3.44
C ALA A 181 2.91 -8.54 3.09
N LYS A 182 4.14 -8.07 3.34
CA LYS A 182 4.51 -6.68 3.02
C LYS A 182 4.73 -6.47 1.53
N GLY A 183 5.17 -7.49 0.80
CA GLY A 183 5.19 -7.46 -0.66
C GLY A 183 3.81 -7.23 -1.26
N LEU A 184 2.74 -7.86 -0.72
CA LEU A 184 1.36 -7.65 -1.20
C LEU A 184 0.85 -6.22 -0.96
N ILE A 185 1.34 -5.51 0.06
CA ILE A 185 0.99 -4.09 0.26
C ILE A 185 1.33 -3.28 -0.98
N GLY A 186 2.52 -3.48 -1.55
CA GLY A 186 2.92 -2.85 -2.82
C GLY A 186 2.27 -3.51 -4.02
N ALA A 187 2.53 -4.80 -4.21
CA ALA A 187 2.25 -5.51 -5.45
C ALA A 187 0.76 -5.74 -5.72
N LEU A 188 -0.07 -5.75 -4.69
CA LEU A 188 -1.53 -5.86 -4.83
C LEU A 188 -2.21 -4.55 -4.44
N MET A 189 -2.08 -4.13 -3.19
CA MET A 189 -2.94 -3.06 -2.67
C MET A 189 -2.61 -1.71 -3.31
N ALA A 190 -1.34 -1.29 -3.24
CA ALA A 190 -0.89 -0.02 -3.81
C ALA A 190 -0.87 -0.05 -5.34
N ASP A 191 -0.41 -1.14 -5.97
CA ASP A 191 -0.42 -1.27 -7.42
C ASP A 191 -1.83 -1.09 -8.00
N GLN A 192 -2.81 -1.80 -7.43
CA GLN A 192 -4.18 -1.70 -7.90
C GLN A 192 -4.79 -0.35 -7.56
N ALA A 193 -4.61 0.20 -6.36
CA ALA A 193 -5.17 1.51 -6.04
C ALA A 193 -4.55 2.63 -6.90
N LEU A 194 -3.23 2.75 -6.91
CA LEU A 194 -2.50 3.90 -7.45
C LEU A 194 -2.28 3.85 -8.96
N ASN A 195 -1.96 2.65 -9.48
CA ASN A 195 -1.53 2.45 -10.87
C ASN A 195 -2.60 1.77 -11.73
N ASN A 196 -3.71 1.33 -11.13
CA ASN A 196 -4.84 0.81 -11.88
C ASN A 196 -6.07 1.72 -11.72
N TYR A 197 -6.70 1.69 -10.56
CA TYR A 197 -8.05 2.23 -10.37
C TYR A 197 -8.11 3.76 -10.30
N LEU A 198 -7.04 4.42 -9.82
CA LEU A 198 -6.87 5.88 -9.92
C LEU A 198 -6.20 6.31 -11.25
N GLY A 199 -5.86 5.37 -12.13
CA GLY A 199 -5.23 5.64 -13.43
C GLY A 199 -6.21 6.22 -14.43
N LYS A 200 -5.79 7.24 -15.20
CA LYS A 200 -6.64 7.79 -16.28
C LYS A 200 -6.94 6.75 -17.36
N LEU A 201 -6.01 5.82 -17.61
CA LEU A 201 -6.21 4.71 -18.54
C LEU A 201 -7.35 3.76 -18.12
N VAL A 202 -7.83 3.85 -16.88
CA VAL A 202 -8.97 3.08 -16.35
C VAL A 202 -10.17 3.98 -16.12
N LEU A 203 -9.99 5.11 -15.44
CA LEU A 203 -11.08 6.06 -15.14
C LEU A 203 -11.72 6.61 -16.42
N ASP A 204 -10.90 6.95 -17.41
CA ASP A 204 -11.34 7.53 -18.70
C ASP A 204 -11.34 6.49 -19.84
N GLU A 205 -11.29 5.19 -19.52
CA GLU A 205 -11.32 4.12 -20.52
C GLU A 205 -12.64 4.11 -21.31
N ALA A 206 -12.55 3.93 -22.63
CA ALA A 206 -13.70 3.80 -23.53
C ALA A 206 -14.74 4.93 -23.30
N GLU A 207 -15.97 4.56 -22.95
CA GLU A 207 -17.08 5.50 -22.75
C GLU A 207 -17.25 5.93 -21.29
N ASN A 208 -16.35 5.55 -20.37
CA ASN A 208 -16.54 5.78 -18.92
C ASN A 208 -16.85 7.24 -18.58
N ARG A 209 -16.15 8.19 -19.20
CA ARG A 209 -16.40 9.63 -19.01
C ARG A 209 -17.71 10.08 -19.61
N ALA A 210 -17.99 9.70 -20.86
CA ALA A 210 -19.25 10.06 -21.52
C ALA A 210 -20.46 9.46 -20.78
N ASN A 211 -20.35 8.23 -20.29
CA ASN A 211 -21.36 7.58 -19.48
C ASN A 211 -21.53 8.29 -18.14
N ASN A 212 -20.45 8.70 -17.49
CA ASN A 212 -20.55 9.48 -16.25
C ASN A 212 -21.20 10.87 -16.46
N ASP A 213 -20.85 11.56 -17.56
CA ASP A 213 -21.45 12.86 -17.92
C ASP A 213 -22.96 12.75 -18.17
N ASN A 214 -23.40 11.63 -18.75
CA ASN A 214 -24.80 11.35 -19.07
C ASN A 214 -25.51 10.50 -18.01
N GLU A 215 -24.86 10.24 -16.85
CA GLU A 215 -25.40 9.44 -15.75
C GLU A 215 -25.85 8.02 -16.17
N VAL A 216 -25.18 7.47 -17.19
CA VAL A 216 -25.36 6.09 -17.65
C VAL A 216 -24.67 5.15 -16.66
N VAL A 217 -25.48 4.36 -15.97
CA VAL A 217 -25.02 3.36 -15.00
C VAL A 217 -24.55 2.08 -15.68
N ALA A 218 -23.68 1.33 -14.99
CA ALA A 218 -23.30 0.00 -15.45
C ALA A 218 -24.51 -0.95 -15.43
N ASP A 219 -24.49 -1.97 -16.31
CA ASP A 219 -25.62 -2.89 -16.47
C ASP A 219 -26.00 -3.59 -15.16
N GLY A 220 -27.27 -3.51 -14.78
CA GLY A 220 -27.80 -4.04 -13.53
C GLY A 220 -27.24 -3.40 -12.26
N LYS A 221 -26.58 -2.24 -12.35
CA LYS A 221 -25.98 -1.50 -11.23
C LYS A 221 -26.60 -0.12 -11.09
N ASN A 222 -26.37 0.49 -9.93
CA ASN A 222 -26.81 1.84 -9.61
C ASN A 222 -25.68 2.87 -9.64
N TYR A 223 -24.45 2.47 -9.98
CA TYR A 223 -23.27 3.32 -10.15
C TYR A 223 -22.87 3.42 -11.64
N THR A 224 -22.15 4.48 -12.03
CA THR A 224 -21.43 4.51 -13.31
C THR A 224 -20.15 3.69 -13.21
N THR A 225 -19.56 3.30 -14.33
CA THR A 225 -18.30 2.56 -14.32
C THR A 225 -17.18 3.36 -13.64
N MET A 226 -17.09 4.67 -13.87
CA MET A 226 -16.04 5.51 -13.29
C MET A 226 -16.17 5.62 -11.77
N GLU A 227 -17.40 5.79 -11.28
CA GLU A 227 -17.74 5.76 -9.86
C GLU A 227 -17.23 4.49 -9.19
N HIS A 228 -17.60 3.34 -9.75
CA HIS A 228 -17.16 2.04 -9.25
C HIS A 228 -15.64 1.87 -9.29
N LYS A 229 -14.96 2.31 -10.36
CA LYS A 229 -13.49 2.22 -10.43
C LYS A 229 -12.81 3.03 -9.32
N TRP A 230 -13.34 4.21 -9.00
CA TRP A 230 -12.83 5.01 -7.88
C TRP A 230 -13.05 4.30 -6.53
N ASP A 231 -14.22 3.72 -6.33
CA ASP A 231 -14.57 2.95 -5.13
C ASP A 231 -13.71 1.69 -4.99
N GLU A 232 -13.35 1.04 -6.11
CA GLU A 232 -12.40 -0.09 -6.14
C GLU A 232 -10.99 0.33 -5.67
N ALA A 233 -10.54 1.57 -5.91
CA ALA A 233 -9.28 2.05 -5.33
C ALA A 233 -9.40 2.23 -3.81
N TYR A 234 -10.50 2.82 -3.35
CA TYR A 234 -10.80 3.02 -1.93
C TYR A 234 -10.85 1.69 -1.16
N GLY A 235 -11.46 0.66 -1.75
CA GLY A 235 -11.60 -0.66 -1.15
C GLY A 235 -10.28 -1.37 -0.83
N TYR A 236 -9.17 -1.08 -1.53
CA TYR A 236 -7.87 -1.68 -1.19
C TYR A 236 -7.24 -1.14 0.09
N LEU A 237 -7.76 -0.01 0.61
CA LEU A 237 -7.32 0.58 1.87
C LEU A 237 -8.32 0.32 2.99
N TYR A 238 -9.62 0.35 2.67
CA TYR A 238 -10.69 0.41 3.65
C TYR A 238 -11.74 -0.69 3.47
N GLY A 239 -11.54 -1.63 2.55
CA GLY A 239 -12.50 -2.69 2.25
C GLY A 239 -12.71 -3.68 3.40
N ALA A 240 -11.79 -3.74 4.37
CA ALA A 240 -11.90 -4.51 5.59
C ALA A 240 -12.32 -3.67 6.82
N SER A 241 -12.49 -2.35 6.65
CA SER A 241 -12.83 -1.47 7.77
C SER A 241 -14.17 -1.80 8.39
N VAL A 242 -14.24 -1.70 9.73
CA VAL A 242 -15.48 -1.92 10.49
C VAL A 242 -16.58 -0.96 10.05
N ASP A 243 -16.22 0.31 9.82
CA ASP A 243 -17.09 1.31 9.20
C ASP A 243 -16.42 1.82 7.92
N THR A 244 -16.83 1.28 6.77
CA THR A 244 -16.27 1.69 5.48
C THR A 244 -16.72 3.08 5.05
N ALA A 245 -17.76 3.66 5.67
CA ALA A 245 -18.17 5.03 5.42
C ALA A 245 -17.33 6.02 6.23
N ASN A 246 -16.76 5.61 7.36
CA ASN A 246 -15.87 6.42 8.18
C ASN A 246 -14.77 5.53 8.80
N PRO A 247 -13.71 5.20 8.04
CA PRO A 247 -12.74 4.16 8.44
C PRO A 247 -11.67 4.65 9.43
N ASN A 248 -11.44 5.97 9.50
CA ASN A 248 -10.36 6.54 10.30
C ASN A 248 -10.43 6.32 11.83
N PRO A 249 -11.60 6.12 12.47
CA PRO A 249 -11.66 5.80 13.90
C PRO A 249 -10.97 4.48 14.30
N THR A 250 -10.87 3.51 13.38
CA THR A 250 -10.22 2.19 13.60
C THR A 250 -9.02 1.97 12.69
N ILE A 251 -8.48 3.05 12.09
CA ILE A 251 -7.33 2.97 11.19
C ILE A 251 -6.11 2.37 11.92
N GLY A 252 -5.56 1.30 11.36
CA GLY A 252 -4.46 0.56 11.97
C GLY A 252 -4.84 -0.84 12.44
N ASP A 253 -6.13 -1.10 12.65
CA ASP A 253 -6.61 -2.30 13.35
C ASP A 253 -7.48 -3.23 12.48
N ASP A 254 -7.93 -2.77 11.31
CA ASP A 254 -8.95 -3.49 10.53
C ASP A 254 -8.40 -4.53 9.55
N ASP A 255 -7.11 -4.45 9.20
CA ASP A 255 -6.41 -5.43 8.35
C ASP A 255 -4.92 -5.58 8.72
N SER A 256 -4.19 -6.44 8.01
CA SER A 256 -2.75 -6.63 8.11
C SER A 256 -1.93 -5.88 7.05
N PHE A 257 -2.60 -5.09 6.20
CA PHE A 257 -2.09 -4.47 4.97
C PHE A 257 -2.17 -2.93 5.05
N LEU A 258 -2.76 -2.25 4.05
CA LEU A 258 -2.69 -0.79 3.97
C LEU A 258 -3.39 -0.09 5.15
N ASN A 259 -4.53 -0.60 5.63
CA ASN A 259 -5.20 0.00 6.80
C ASN A 259 -4.23 0.02 7.99
N LYS A 260 -3.60 -1.13 8.30
CA LYS A 260 -2.60 -1.25 9.36
C LYS A 260 -1.52 -0.18 9.28
N TYR A 261 -0.90 -0.05 8.11
CA TYR A 261 0.29 0.77 7.97
C TYR A 261 0.00 2.26 7.80
N ILE A 262 -1.17 2.62 7.29
CA ILE A 262 -1.67 4.00 7.39
C ILE A 262 -1.84 4.34 8.89
N GLY A 263 -2.45 3.47 9.69
CA GLY A 263 -2.61 3.69 11.13
C GLY A 263 -1.28 3.78 11.88
N ARG A 264 -0.28 2.95 11.51
CA ARG A 264 1.08 3.03 12.09
C ARG A 264 1.77 4.36 11.79
N VAL A 265 1.62 4.88 10.58
CA VAL A 265 2.19 6.19 10.21
C VAL A 265 1.37 7.34 10.81
N GLU A 266 0.05 7.20 10.94
CA GLU A 266 -0.80 8.18 11.62
C GLU A 266 -0.49 8.29 13.12
N GLY A 267 -0.16 7.17 13.75
CA GLY A 267 0.38 7.12 15.11
C GLY A 267 1.77 7.75 15.22
N ASP A 268 2.40 8.09 14.09
CA ASP A 268 3.65 8.80 14.08
C ASP A 268 3.46 10.33 14.26
N ALA A 269 4.00 10.93 15.32
CA ALA A 269 3.91 12.38 15.55
C ALA A 269 4.45 13.20 14.37
N ASP A 270 5.48 12.72 13.67
CA ASP A 270 6.07 13.41 12.51
C ASP A 270 5.18 13.34 11.26
N PHE A 271 4.24 12.38 11.21
CA PHE A 271 3.39 12.12 10.04
C PHE A 271 1.89 12.16 10.34
N LYS A 272 1.51 12.60 11.54
CA LYS A 272 0.12 12.72 11.98
C LYS A 272 -0.72 13.54 11.00
N GLY A 273 -1.93 13.07 10.71
CA GLY A 273 -2.86 13.64 9.74
C GLY A 273 -2.79 13.00 8.36
N ILE A 274 -1.89 12.05 8.11
CA ILE A 274 -1.82 11.34 6.83
C ILE A 274 -3.09 10.54 6.53
N ALA A 275 -3.69 9.90 7.55
CA ALA A 275 -4.92 9.13 7.38
C ALA A 275 -6.09 10.04 6.95
N GLU A 276 -6.17 11.23 7.55
CA GLU A 276 -7.19 12.21 7.25
C GLU A 276 -7.04 12.79 5.84
N LYS A 277 -5.81 13.07 5.40
CA LYS A 277 -5.55 13.55 4.03
C LYS A 277 -5.95 12.54 2.97
N ILE A 278 -5.58 11.27 3.16
CA ILE A 278 -5.92 10.18 2.24
C ILE A 278 -7.44 10.05 2.13
N TYR A 279 -8.12 9.97 3.28
CA TYR A 279 -9.57 9.82 3.34
C TYR A 279 -10.32 10.99 2.70
N LYS A 280 -9.92 12.24 3.00
CA LYS A 280 -10.49 13.45 2.38
C LYS A 280 -10.30 13.45 0.86
N ALA A 281 -9.12 13.08 0.37
CA ALA A 281 -8.87 13.03 -1.07
C ALA A 281 -9.77 11.99 -1.76
N PHE A 282 -9.98 10.82 -1.15
CA PHE A 282 -10.93 9.84 -1.67
C PHE A 282 -12.36 10.37 -1.72
N LYS A 283 -12.85 11.00 -0.64
CA LYS A 283 -14.20 11.60 -0.60
C LYS A 283 -14.37 12.69 -1.65
N LEU A 284 -13.46 13.67 -1.66
CA LEU A 284 -13.54 14.80 -2.58
C LEU A 284 -13.39 14.36 -4.04
N GLY A 285 -12.52 13.39 -4.33
CA GLY A 285 -12.37 12.88 -5.69
C GLY A 285 -13.60 12.11 -6.17
N ARG A 286 -14.25 11.35 -5.27
CA ARG A 286 -15.52 10.67 -5.60
C ARG A 286 -16.66 11.67 -5.81
N ALA A 287 -16.75 12.71 -4.97
CA ALA A 287 -17.70 13.81 -5.14
C ALA A 287 -17.43 14.60 -6.44
N ALA A 288 -16.16 14.80 -6.81
CA ALA A 288 -15.76 15.44 -8.05
C ALA A 288 -16.20 14.63 -9.30
N ILE A 289 -16.17 13.30 -9.23
CA ILE A 289 -16.72 12.42 -10.28
C ILE A 289 -18.22 12.67 -10.45
N VAL A 290 -19.00 12.70 -9.35
CA VAL A 290 -20.44 12.99 -9.40
C VAL A 290 -20.71 14.38 -9.99
N ALA A 291 -19.92 15.37 -9.57
CA ALA A 291 -20.03 16.75 -10.03
C ALA A 291 -19.43 16.99 -11.44
N LYS A 292 -18.90 15.94 -12.11
CA LYS A 292 -18.27 16.01 -13.43
C LYS A 292 -17.06 16.97 -13.47
N LYS A 293 -16.42 17.19 -12.32
CA LYS A 293 -15.22 18.04 -12.12
C LYS A 293 -13.94 17.20 -12.17
N TYR A 294 -13.63 16.69 -13.36
CA TYR A 294 -12.55 15.71 -13.53
C TYR A 294 -11.14 16.23 -13.23
N ASP A 295 -10.90 17.54 -13.32
CA ASP A 295 -9.62 18.12 -12.92
C ASP A 295 -9.41 17.99 -11.41
N VAL A 296 -10.46 18.23 -10.61
CA VAL A 296 -10.41 18.03 -9.14
C VAL A 296 -10.25 16.55 -8.79
N ARG A 297 -10.94 15.65 -9.51
CA ARG A 297 -10.72 14.19 -9.38
C ARG A 297 -9.25 13.83 -9.58
N ASP A 298 -8.63 14.38 -10.62
CA ASP A 298 -7.23 14.09 -10.96
C ASP A 298 -6.27 14.64 -9.90
N GLU A 299 -6.53 15.84 -9.38
CA GLU A 299 -5.80 16.42 -8.25
C GLU A 299 -5.89 15.52 -7.00
N GLN A 300 -7.08 15.01 -6.68
CA GLN A 300 -7.25 14.10 -5.54
C GLN A 300 -6.53 12.77 -5.75
N ALA A 301 -6.56 12.21 -6.96
CA ALA A 301 -5.79 11.02 -7.30
C ALA A 301 -4.28 11.25 -7.12
N ALA A 302 -3.77 12.44 -7.44
CA ALA A 302 -2.38 12.81 -7.21
C ALA A 302 -2.02 12.88 -5.72
N ILE A 303 -2.90 13.46 -4.89
CA ILE A 303 -2.72 13.49 -3.42
C ILE A 303 -2.67 12.07 -2.85
N ILE A 304 -3.59 11.20 -3.24
CA ILE A 304 -3.63 9.80 -2.76
C ILE A 304 -2.35 9.06 -3.15
N ARG A 305 -1.87 9.25 -4.38
CA ARG A 305 -0.61 8.65 -4.86
C ARG A 305 0.59 9.08 -4.03
N GLU A 306 0.70 10.37 -3.74
CA GLU A 306 1.80 10.92 -2.95
C GLU A 306 1.77 10.38 -1.51
N GLU A 307 0.63 10.51 -0.83
CA GLU A 307 0.53 10.15 0.59
C GLU A 307 0.66 8.62 0.80
N LEU A 308 0.05 7.78 -0.05
CA LEU A 308 0.25 6.32 0.06
C LEU A 308 1.67 5.87 -0.31
N SER A 309 2.30 6.51 -1.29
CA SER A 309 3.71 6.24 -1.60
C SER A 309 4.61 6.61 -0.42
N LYS A 310 4.27 7.70 0.27
CA LYS A 310 4.96 8.15 1.48
C LYS A 310 4.81 7.14 2.62
N VAL A 311 3.61 6.59 2.86
CA VAL A 311 3.40 5.52 3.86
C VAL A 311 4.36 4.34 3.62
N ILE A 312 4.43 3.83 2.39
CA ILE A 312 5.30 2.70 2.04
C ILE A 312 6.77 3.04 2.29
N ALA A 313 7.21 4.23 1.88
CA ALA A 313 8.60 4.67 2.05
C ALA A 313 8.98 4.91 3.52
N ILE A 314 8.09 5.52 4.31
CA ILE A 314 8.28 5.69 5.76
C ILE A 314 8.46 4.33 6.41
N ARG A 315 7.59 3.35 6.12
CA ARG A 315 7.71 2.01 6.71
C ARG A 315 8.98 1.27 6.26
N ALA A 316 9.39 1.41 5.00
CA ALA A 316 10.67 0.87 4.53
C ALA A 316 11.85 1.42 5.37
N VAL A 317 11.89 2.75 5.57
CA VAL A 317 12.95 3.39 6.36
C VAL A 317 12.85 3.02 7.84
N TYR A 318 11.66 3.04 8.42
CA TYR A 318 11.41 2.66 9.81
C TYR A 318 12.02 1.29 10.12
N TYR A 319 11.65 0.27 9.37
CA TYR A 319 12.08 -1.11 9.64
C TYR A 319 13.58 -1.32 9.44
N LEU A 320 14.19 -0.63 8.46
CA LEU A 320 15.65 -0.61 8.32
C LEU A 320 16.34 0.03 9.53
N GLN A 321 15.80 1.13 10.05
CA GLN A 321 16.37 1.82 11.22
C GLN A 321 16.15 1.02 12.51
N GLN A 322 15.01 0.34 12.67
CA GLN A 322 14.78 -0.56 13.79
C GLN A 322 15.74 -1.76 13.77
N GLY A 323 15.89 -2.41 12.61
CA GLY A 323 16.88 -3.47 12.44
C GLY A 323 18.31 -2.99 12.70
N LYS A 324 18.66 -1.78 12.24
CA LYS A 324 19.95 -1.15 12.52
C LYS A 324 20.18 -0.98 14.02
N ASN A 325 19.22 -0.37 14.74
CA ASN A 325 19.30 -0.16 16.18
C ASN A 325 19.47 -1.48 16.94
N ALA A 326 18.76 -2.53 16.52
CA ALA A 326 18.88 -3.86 17.10
C ALA A 326 20.26 -4.50 16.88
N LEU A 327 20.87 -4.30 15.70
CA LEU A 327 22.21 -4.79 15.39
C LEU A 327 23.33 -3.99 16.07
N GLU A 328 23.08 -2.73 16.44
CA GLU A 328 24.01 -1.87 17.19
C GLU A 328 23.95 -2.08 18.71
N ALA A 329 22.98 -2.86 19.20
CA ALA A 329 22.83 -3.16 20.62
C ALA A 329 24.05 -3.93 21.17
N SER A 330 24.35 -3.72 22.46
CA SER A 330 25.46 -4.41 23.15
C SER A 330 25.27 -5.94 23.22
N THR A 331 24.03 -6.39 23.16
CA THR A 331 23.64 -7.80 22.97
C THR A 331 22.59 -7.82 21.87
N ILE A 332 22.92 -8.47 20.76
CA ILE A 332 22.06 -8.51 19.58
C ILE A 332 20.94 -9.53 19.79
N ASP A 333 19.69 -9.06 19.74
CA ASP A 333 18.51 -9.92 19.58
C ASP A 333 18.23 -10.11 18.09
N TYR A 334 18.81 -11.17 17.52
CA TYR A 334 18.63 -11.49 16.10
C TYR A 334 17.17 -11.78 15.74
N ALA A 335 16.35 -12.28 16.67
CA ALA A 335 14.95 -12.54 16.38
C ALA A 335 14.21 -11.22 16.12
N SER A 336 14.38 -10.23 17.00
CA SER A 336 13.80 -8.89 16.81
C SER A 336 14.39 -8.20 15.58
N ALA A 337 15.71 -8.23 15.41
CA ALA A 337 16.37 -7.57 14.28
C ALA A 337 15.89 -8.15 12.94
N PHE A 338 15.81 -9.47 12.81
CA PHE A 338 15.36 -10.11 11.57
C PHE A 338 13.88 -9.93 11.33
N HIS A 339 13.07 -9.85 12.38
CA HIS A 339 11.67 -9.51 12.23
C HIS A 339 11.49 -8.13 11.58
N ASP A 340 12.13 -7.11 12.16
CA ASP A 340 12.08 -5.75 11.62
C ASP A 340 12.64 -5.72 10.19
N LEU A 341 13.81 -6.31 9.95
CA LEU A 341 14.41 -6.33 8.61
C LEU A 341 13.61 -7.12 7.58
N SER A 342 12.85 -8.15 7.98
CA SER A 342 11.98 -8.90 7.07
C SER A 342 10.72 -8.11 6.69
N GLU A 343 10.17 -7.30 7.60
CA GLU A 343 9.15 -6.32 7.24
C GLU A 343 9.74 -5.24 6.33
N GLY A 344 10.95 -4.76 6.64
CA GLY A 344 11.71 -3.81 5.82
C GLY A 344 11.96 -4.32 4.40
N TYR A 345 12.32 -5.59 4.23
CA TYR A 345 12.48 -6.26 2.94
C TYR A 345 11.22 -6.11 2.08
N GLY A 346 10.03 -6.44 2.62
CA GLY A 346 8.82 -6.39 1.82
C GLY A 346 8.30 -4.97 1.57
N PHE A 347 8.61 -4.00 2.45
CA PHE A 347 8.38 -2.58 2.16
C PHE A 347 9.33 -2.02 1.11
N ILE A 348 10.61 -2.41 1.11
CA ILE A 348 11.54 -2.10 0.02
C ILE A 348 11.01 -2.69 -1.29
N TYR A 349 10.59 -3.96 -1.28
CA TYR A 349 9.98 -4.60 -2.45
C TYR A 349 8.78 -3.80 -2.96
N SER A 350 7.97 -3.27 -2.04
CA SER A 350 6.77 -2.47 -2.36
C SER A 350 7.06 -1.11 -3.00
N LEU A 351 8.29 -0.57 -2.86
CA LEU A 351 8.65 0.73 -3.43
C LEU A 351 8.47 0.81 -4.96
N GLN A 352 8.60 -0.32 -5.67
CA GLN A 352 8.45 -0.37 -7.13
C GLN A 352 7.01 -0.10 -7.62
N PHE A 353 6.03 -0.19 -6.71
CA PHE A 353 4.61 0.05 -6.99
C PHE A 353 4.14 1.43 -6.53
N THR A 354 5.01 2.21 -5.90
CA THR A 354 4.71 3.62 -5.57
C THR A 354 4.46 4.43 -6.83
N ARG A 355 3.84 5.59 -6.69
CA ARG A 355 3.52 6.45 -7.83
C ARG A 355 3.74 7.92 -7.49
N ARG A 356 4.55 8.57 -8.31
CA ARG A 356 4.75 10.03 -8.21
C ARG A 356 3.48 10.77 -8.59
N SER A 357 3.14 11.83 -7.87
CA SER A 357 1.96 12.66 -8.13
C SER A 357 2.04 13.38 -9.49
N ASP A 358 3.24 13.70 -9.95
CA ASP A 358 3.53 14.48 -11.16
C ASP A 358 3.93 13.65 -12.39
N SER A 359 3.98 12.32 -12.27
CA SER A 359 4.61 11.47 -13.28
C SER A 359 3.92 10.12 -13.43
N ALA A 360 4.11 9.52 -14.61
CA ALA A 360 3.72 8.13 -14.87
C ALA A 360 4.69 7.12 -14.25
N ALA A 361 5.80 7.55 -13.67
CA ALA A 361 6.84 6.69 -13.12
C ALA A 361 6.65 6.41 -11.62
N PRO A 362 7.13 5.25 -11.12
CA PRO A 362 7.27 5.02 -9.69
C PRO A 362 8.39 5.90 -9.10
N TYR A 363 8.47 5.98 -7.76
CA TYR A 363 9.61 6.63 -7.10
C TYR A 363 10.89 5.82 -7.26
N PHE A 364 10.77 4.49 -7.28
CA PHE A 364 11.86 3.56 -7.54
C PHE A 364 11.47 2.57 -8.62
N THR A 365 12.37 2.34 -9.57
CA THR A 365 12.23 1.26 -10.54
C THR A 365 12.46 -0.09 -9.87
N ARG A 366 11.97 -1.17 -10.49
CA ARG A 366 12.27 -2.54 -10.04
C ARG A 366 13.77 -2.82 -9.94
N THR A 367 14.58 -2.24 -10.83
CA THR A 367 16.05 -2.40 -10.78
C THR A 367 16.65 -1.74 -9.54
N GLU A 368 16.22 -0.52 -9.19
CA GLU A 368 16.68 0.15 -7.96
C GLU A 368 16.24 -0.63 -6.71
N VAL A 369 14.99 -1.11 -6.69
CA VAL A 369 14.45 -1.94 -5.60
C VAL A 369 15.23 -3.24 -5.46
N GLN A 370 15.52 -3.94 -6.56
CA GLN A 370 16.35 -5.13 -6.53
C GLN A 370 17.75 -4.81 -6.01
N GLY A 371 18.34 -3.68 -6.39
CA GLY A 371 19.62 -3.23 -5.86
C GLY A 371 19.62 -2.99 -4.34
N PHE A 372 18.50 -2.54 -3.76
CA PHE A 372 18.36 -2.44 -2.30
C PHE A 372 18.19 -3.80 -1.65
N ILE A 373 17.41 -4.69 -2.25
CA ILE A 373 17.23 -6.07 -1.77
C ILE A 373 18.55 -6.83 -1.81
N ASP A 374 19.34 -6.69 -2.87
CA ASP A 374 20.64 -7.33 -3.02
C ASP A 374 21.65 -6.84 -1.96
N GLN A 375 21.57 -5.55 -1.58
CA GLN A 375 22.36 -5.00 -0.48
C GLN A 375 21.89 -5.52 0.89
N LEU A 376 20.58 -5.52 1.13
CA LEU A 376 19.98 -6.02 2.38
C LEU A 376 20.26 -7.51 2.59
N MET A 377 20.19 -8.30 1.52
CA MET A 377 20.41 -9.75 1.51
C MET A 377 21.82 -10.12 1.02
N SER A 378 22.77 -9.18 1.15
CA SER A 378 24.16 -9.36 0.72
C SER A 378 24.91 -10.40 1.58
N GLY A 379 26.13 -10.72 1.16
CA GLY A 379 26.92 -11.77 1.81
C GLY A 379 26.45 -13.17 1.47
N THR A 380 26.99 -14.15 2.20
CA THR A 380 26.62 -15.57 2.01
C THR A 380 25.31 -15.89 2.74
N ASN A 381 25.09 -15.24 3.88
CA ASN A 381 24.03 -15.57 4.83
C ASN A 381 22.93 -14.50 4.90
N GLY A 382 22.88 -13.52 3.99
CA GLY A 382 21.78 -12.53 3.96
C GLY A 382 21.74 -11.64 5.20
N LEU A 383 20.61 -11.65 5.93
CA LEU A 383 20.42 -10.77 7.09
C LEU A 383 21.42 -11.04 8.22
N TRP A 384 22.03 -12.23 8.28
CA TRP A 384 23.11 -12.53 9.20
C TRP A 384 24.39 -11.72 8.92
N ASP A 385 24.61 -11.32 7.66
CA ASP A 385 25.83 -10.63 7.21
C ASP A 385 25.61 -9.11 7.01
N VAL A 386 24.36 -8.64 7.04
CA VAL A 386 24.04 -7.22 6.81
C VAL A 386 24.58 -6.34 7.94
N THR A 387 25.04 -5.14 7.59
CA THR A 387 25.65 -4.20 8.54
C THR A 387 24.78 -2.98 8.79
N PRO A 388 24.86 -2.36 9.99
CA PRO A 388 24.22 -1.08 10.29
C PRO A 388 24.48 0.01 9.23
N ALA A 389 25.71 0.06 8.68
CA ALA A 389 26.08 1.00 7.64
C ALA A 389 25.32 0.77 6.31
N THR A 390 25.06 -0.49 5.96
CA THR A 390 24.26 -0.85 4.77
C THR A 390 22.82 -0.40 4.95
N LEU A 391 22.24 -0.69 6.12
CA LEU A 391 20.86 -0.30 6.46
C LEU A 391 20.70 1.23 6.44
N GLN A 392 21.66 1.96 7.02
CA GLN A 392 21.70 3.42 6.97
C GLN A 392 21.74 3.94 5.54
N SER A 393 22.60 3.39 4.68
CA SER A 393 22.75 3.84 3.29
C SER A 393 21.48 3.62 2.46
N ILE A 394 20.81 2.47 2.64
CA ILE A 394 19.53 2.20 1.97
C ILE A 394 18.47 3.20 2.47
N SER A 395 18.37 3.41 3.78
CA SER A 395 17.41 4.38 4.36
C SER A 395 17.60 5.80 3.84
N GLU A 396 18.86 6.28 3.78
CA GLU A 396 19.18 7.61 3.23
C GLU A 396 18.80 7.73 1.76
N THR A 397 19.05 6.68 0.97
CA THR A 397 18.69 6.65 -0.45
C THR A 397 17.18 6.69 -0.66
N ILE A 398 16.41 5.98 0.19
CA ILE A 398 14.95 6.00 0.14
C ILE A 398 14.44 7.39 0.53
N ALA A 399 14.85 7.91 1.69
CA ALA A 399 14.39 9.19 2.21
C ALA A 399 14.70 10.36 1.26
N ALA A 400 15.83 10.32 0.54
CA ALA A 400 16.22 11.36 -0.41
C ALA A 400 15.23 11.59 -1.58
N LYS A 401 14.34 10.64 -1.87
CA LYS A 401 13.28 10.80 -2.88
C LYS A 401 11.94 11.28 -2.31
N PHE A 402 11.84 11.48 -1.00
CA PHE A 402 10.62 11.87 -0.30
C PHE A 402 10.82 13.10 0.58
N SER A 403 9.71 13.75 0.93
CA SER A 403 9.70 14.92 1.83
C SER A 403 9.66 14.48 3.29
N PHE A 404 10.67 13.72 3.73
CA PHE A 404 10.95 13.36 5.12
C PHE A 404 12.43 12.98 5.29
N THR A 405 12.92 12.98 6.52
CA THR A 405 14.27 12.57 6.90
C THR A 405 14.31 11.15 7.45
N VAL A 406 15.50 10.53 7.45
CA VAL A 406 15.69 9.21 8.09
C VAL A 406 15.35 9.25 9.58
N ALA A 407 15.60 10.38 10.25
CA ALA A 407 15.31 10.54 11.67
C ALA A 407 13.79 10.54 11.95
N GLU A 408 13.02 11.30 11.17
CA GLU A 408 11.55 11.32 11.29
C GLU A 408 10.98 9.92 11.02
N ALA A 409 11.35 9.30 9.89
CA ALA A 409 10.82 7.99 9.51
C ALA A 409 11.35 6.81 10.36
N GLY A 410 12.50 6.96 11.00
CA GLY A 410 13.14 5.94 11.83
C GLY A 410 12.78 6.01 13.30
N SER A 411 11.94 6.96 13.72
CA SER A 411 11.61 7.17 15.13
C SER A 411 10.66 6.08 15.64
N THR A 412 10.89 5.61 16.88
CA THR A 412 9.90 4.87 17.64
C THR A 412 9.11 5.87 18.46
N ASN A 413 7.81 6.00 18.21
CA ASN A 413 6.95 6.71 19.16
C ASN A 413 6.60 5.88 20.38
#